data_AF-A0A3N5SZ21-F1
#
_entry.id   AF-A0A3N5SZ21-F1
#
_cell.length_a   1.000
_cell.length_b   1.000
_cell.length_c   1.000
_cell.angle_alpha   90.00
_cell.angle_beta   90.00
_cell.angle_gamma   90.00
#
_symmetry.space_group_name_H-M   'P 1'
#
loop_
_entity.id
_entity.type
_entity.pdbx_description
1 polymer ?
#
loop_
_entity_poly.entity_id
_entity_poly.type
_entity_poly.pdbx_seq_one_letter_code
_entity_poly.pdbx_strand_id
1 'polypeptide(L)' 'MSLHFTFRDEPEYLRVDITGEWKLEDLKRFAEAVHLRTKDSAQKTIFIDALKTNTAPDISSSFF' A
#
# COMPACT_ATOMS: atom_id res chain seq x y z
N MET A 1 1.60 15.79 6.99
CA MET A 1 2.45 14.78 6.33
C MET A 1 1.54 13.96 5.43
N SER A 2 1.99 13.60 4.22
CA SER A 2 1.15 13.06 3.13
C SER A 2 1.51 11.61 2.81
N LEU A 3 0.54 10.81 2.36
CA LEU A 3 0.80 9.45 1.86
C LEU A 3 1.61 9.51 0.56
N HIS A 4 2.68 8.72 0.49
CA HIS A 4 3.45 8.53 -0.75
C HIS A 4 3.37 7.06 -1.18
N PHE A 5 2.99 6.84 -2.43
CA PHE A 5 3.00 5.51 -3.05
C PHE A 5 3.74 5.56 -4.39
N THR A 6 4.59 4.55 -4.62
CA THR A 6 5.38 4.40 -5.86
C THR A 6 5.02 3.09 -6.51
N PHE A 7 4.84 3.11 -7.83
CA PHE A 7 4.54 1.91 -8.61
C PHE A 7 5.78 1.46 -9.37
N ARG A 8 6.09 0.17 -9.30
CA ARG A 8 7.09 -0.50 -10.14
C ARG A 8 6.40 -1.58 -10.94
N ASP A 9 6.43 -1.43 -12.26
CA ASP A 9 5.88 -2.41 -13.18
C ASP A 9 6.95 -3.48 -13.41
N GLU A 10 6.83 -4.62 -12.74
CA GLU A 10 7.68 -5.78 -12.96
C GLU A 10 7.04 -6.67 -14.04
N PRO A 11 7.83 -7.47 -14.78
CA PRO A 11 7.32 -8.27 -15.89
C PRO A 11 6.20 -9.25 -15.49
N GLU A 12 6.19 -9.74 -14.25
CA GLU A 12 5.21 -10.71 -13.76
C GLU A 12 4.16 -10.11 -12.80
N TYR A 13 4.42 -8.94 -12.24
CA TYR A 13 3.55 -8.35 -11.21
C TYR A 13 3.73 -6.82 -11.10
N LEU A 14 2.73 -6.15 -10.52
CA LEU A 14 2.84 -4.74 -10.16
C LEU A 14 3.24 -4.63 -8.69
N ARG A 15 4.42 -4.08 -8.40
CA ARG A 15 4.81 -3.75 -7.02
C ARG A 15 4.38 -2.33 -6.70
N VAL A 16 3.79 -2.14 -5.53
CA VAL A 16 3.41 -0.83 -5.03
C VAL A 16 4.01 -0.63 -3.65
N ASP A 17 4.98 0.25 -3.56
CA ASP A 17 5.63 0.64 -2.30
C ASP A 17 4.81 1.77 -1.68
N ILE A 18 4.30 1.59 -0.46
CA ILE A 18 3.53 2.60 0.27
C ILE A 18 4.30 3.01 1.53
N THR A 19 4.50 4.32 1.70
CA THR A 19 5.25 4.91 2.82
C THR A 19 4.50 6.09 3.43
N GLY A 20 4.58 6.21 4.76
CA GLY A 20 3.98 7.31 5.52
C GLY A 20 2.64 6.95 6.17
N GLU A 21 2.01 7.95 6.77
CA GLU A 21 0.69 7.81 7.36
C GLU A 21 -0.40 7.98 6.29
N TRP A 22 -1.33 7.03 6.23
CA TRP A 22 -2.51 7.12 5.36
C TRP A 22 -3.76 7.53 6.13
N LYS A 23 -4.65 8.25 5.46
CA LYS A 23 -6.04 8.40 5.87
C LYS A 23 -6.95 7.62 4.92
N LEU A 24 -8.22 7.47 5.30
CA LEU A 24 -9.22 6.76 4.49
C LEU A 24 -9.32 7.33 3.06
N GLU A 25 -9.17 8.65 2.91
CA GLU A 25 -9.19 9.33 1.61
C GLU A 25 -7.99 8.94 0.72
N ASP A 26 -6.81 8.77 1.31
CA ASP A 26 -5.62 8.35 0.58
C ASP A 26 -5.72 6.90 0.11
N LEU A 27 -6.35 6.03 0.90
CA LEU A 27 -6.65 4.65 0.51
C LEU A 27 -7.63 4.59 -0.66
N LYS A 28 -8.62 5.48 -0.72
CA LYS A 28 -9.54 5.58 -1.87
C LYS A 28 -8.80 6.00 -3.14
N ARG A 29 -7.95 7.03 -3.05
CA ARG A 29 -7.12 7.47 -4.18
C ARG A 29 -6.16 6.38 -4.65
N PHE A 30 -5.57 5.66 -3.72
CA PHE A 30 -4.71 4.51 -4.02
C PHE A 30 -5.46 3.41 -4.77
N ALA A 31 -6.63 3.00 -4.28
CA ALA A 31 -7.45 1.98 -4.92
C ALA A 31 -7.86 2.38 -6.35
N GLU A 32 -8.23 3.64 -6.56
CA GLU A 32 -8.55 4.17 -7.89
C GLU A 32 -7.33 4.18 -8.82
N ALA A 33 -6.16 4.61 -8.32
CA ALA A 33 -4.91 4.61 -9.08
C ALA A 33 -4.45 3.20 -9.48
N VAL A 34 -4.59 2.22 -8.57
CA VAL A 34 -4.32 0.82 -8.85
C VAL A 34 -5.30 0.28 -9.89
N HIS A 35 -6.59 0.54 -9.72
CA HIS A 35 -7.64 0.09 -10.64
C HIS A 35 -7.43 0.64 -12.05
N LEU A 36 -7.09 1.93 -12.19
CA LEU A 36 -6.78 2.55 -13.49
C LEU A 36 -5.57 1.89 -14.17
N ARG A 37 -4.53 1.54 -13.41
CA ARG A 37 -3.33 0.90 -13.94
C ARG A 37 -3.54 -0.56 -14.34
N THR A 38 -4.38 -1.28 -13.62
CA THR A 38 -4.65 -2.70 -13.90
C THR A 38 -5.84 -2.93 -14.81
N LYS A 39 -6.59 -1.87 -15.17
CA LYS A 39 -7.72 -1.94 -16.12
C LYS A 39 -7.34 -2.52 -17.48
N ASP A 40 -6.12 -2.25 -17.95
CA ASP A 40 -5.64 -2.68 -19.27
C ASP A 40 -4.73 -3.93 -19.20
N SER A 41 -4.13 -4.20 -18.05
CA SER A 41 -3.31 -5.38 -17.81
C SER A 41 -4.18 -6.54 -17.32
N ALA A 42 -4.51 -7.46 -18.22
CA ALA A 42 -5.14 -8.74 -17.88
C ALA A 42 -4.37 -9.42 -16.72
N GLN A 43 -4.98 -9.44 -15.53
CA GLN A 43 -4.49 -10.17 -14.35
C GLN A 43 -2.99 -10.03 -14.05
N LYS A 44 -2.49 -8.80 -13.83
CA LYS A 44 -1.22 -8.64 -13.10
C LYS A 44 -1.45 -8.86 -11.61
N THR A 45 -0.70 -9.78 -11.01
CA THR A 45 -0.62 -9.91 -9.55
C THR A 45 -0.09 -8.60 -8.97
N ILE A 46 -0.68 -8.11 -7.88
CA ILE A 46 -0.29 -6.83 -7.26
C ILE A 46 0.33 -7.12 -5.89
N PHE A 47 1.58 -6.75 -5.71
CA PHE A 47 2.26 -6.82 -4.42
C PHE A 47 2.30 -5.44 -3.80
N ILE A 48 1.70 -5.29 -2.63
CA ILE A 48 1.69 -4.04 -1.88
C ILE A 48 2.67 -4.18 -0.72
N ASP A 49 3.77 -3.44 -0.79
CA ASP A 49 4.75 -3.35 0.28
C ASP A 49 4.44 -2.11 1.12
N ALA A 50 3.71 -2.32 2.21
CA ALA A 50 3.43 -1.27 3.18
C ALA A 50 4.57 -1.26 4.21
N LEU A 51 5.58 -0.44 3.94
CA LEU A 51 6.70 -0.22 4.85
C LEU A 51 6.20 0.58 6.06
N LYS A 52 5.62 -0.14 7.02
CA LYS A 52 5.22 0.38 8.33
C LYS A 52 6.48 0.83 9.07
N THR A 53 6.73 2.13 9.13
CA THR A 53 7.28 2.77 10.33
C THR A 53 6.14 3.06 11.32
N ASN A 54 5.27 2.08 11.54
CA ASN A 54 4.61 1.99 12.83
C ASN A 54 5.52 1.12 13.66
N THR A 55 6.42 1.75 14.43
CA THR A 55 6.77 1.23 15.74
C THR A 55 5.44 0.78 16.33
N ALA A 56 5.24 -0.53 16.50
CA ALA A 56 4.12 -0.97 17.32
C ALA A 56 4.24 -0.16 18.61
N PRO A 57 3.22 0.61 19.05
CA PRO A 57 3.20 0.96 20.45
C PRO A 57 3.37 -0.36 21.18
N ASP A 58 4.38 -0.42 22.04
CA ASP A 58 4.64 -1.54 22.94
C ASP A 58 3.34 -1.83 23.69
N ILE A 59 2.53 -2.76 23.15
CA ILE A 59 1.38 -3.28 23.85
C ILE A 59 1.98 -4.30 24.83
N SER A 60 2.51 -3.76 25.93
CA SER A 60 2.44 -4.36 27.24
C SER A 60 0.96 -4.57 27.58
N SER A 61 0.35 -5.61 27.01
CA SER A 61 -0.93 -6.13 27.45
C SER A 61 -0.69 -7.46 28.12
N SER A 62 -0.34 -7.38 29.41
CA SER A 62 -0.47 -8.48 30.34
C SER A 62 -1.92 -8.96 30.29
N PHE A 63 -2.17 -10.18 29.80
CA PHE A 63 -3.46 -10.84 29.99
C PHE A 63 -3.41 -11.57 31.32
N PHE A 64 -4.39 -11.27 32.18
CA PHE A 64 -4.65 -11.89 33.48
C PHE A 64 -4.97 -13.39 33.36
#